data_AF-A0AA36FDY7-F1
#
_entry.id   AF-A0AA36FDY7-F1
#
_cell.length_a   1.000
_cell.length_b   1.000
_cell.length_c   1.000
_cell.angle_alpha   90.00
_cell.angle_beta   90.00
_cell.angle_gamma   90.00
#
_symmetry.space_group_name_H-M   'P 1'
#
loop_
_entity.id
_entity.type
_entity.pdbx_description
1 polymer ?
#
loop_
_entity_poly.entity_id
_entity_poly.type
_entity_poly.pdbx_seq_one_letter_code
_entity_poly.pdbx_strand_id
1 'polypeptide(L)'
;MDAGRENKSTGMAGSEFKSPRRPRGSTKFSATIKLGALKQVLFKVRYQELLKRKLGFYEHILYINPCRPINDMSIEVYITESNKINILQVPPLRSVNPSVPVQDSANNSDVEIVRPSKKLAKITYRPPRKNEVVDGIFVVKYSVAQKEKYTGEILSSNGYFVHYFIPEKLKPMKKDILFLLDTSSSMIGRKTDQLRSAMKLILNDLTGGERFNVLDFSHKLVFWRPKMTLWSEKNKNDCLKWINQRPIGGI
;
A
#
# COMPACT_ATOMS: atom_id res chain seq x y z
N MET A 1 -20.37 -12.77 -30.28
CA MET A 1 -21.37 -11.92 -30.96
C MET A 1 -21.21 -10.52 -30.42
N ASP A 2 -20.93 -9.63 -31.35
CA ASP A 2 -20.60 -8.22 -31.18
C ASP A 2 -21.84 -7.41 -30.79
N ALA A 3 -21.63 -6.38 -29.97
CA ALA A 3 -22.50 -5.22 -29.87
C ALA A 3 -21.73 -4.10 -29.15
N GLY A 4 -20.72 -3.56 -29.83
CA GLY A 4 -20.25 -2.22 -29.56
C GLY A 4 -21.40 -1.21 -29.64
N ARG A 5 -21.48 -0.29 -28.66
CA ARG A 5 -22.23 0.95 -28.81
C ARG A 5 -21.29 2.12 -28.54
N GLU A 6 -20.98 2.81 -29.64
CA GLU A 6 -20.32 4.11 -29.69
C GLU A 6 -21.08 5.11 -28.81
N ASN A 7 -20.34 5.78 -27.91
CA ASN A 7 -20.82 7.01 -27.31
C ASN A 7 -20.37 8.18 -28.20
N LYS A 8 -21.33 8.76 -28.92
CA LYS A 8 -21.18 10.01 -29.65
C LYS A 8 -20.81 11.14 -28.67
N SER A 9 -19.67 11.76 -28.94
CA SER A 9 -19.25 13.03 -28.36
C SER A 9 -20.10 14.16 -28.95
N THR A 10 -20.97 14.75 -28.15
CA THR A 10 -21.54 16.08 -28.39
C THR A 10 -21.08 16.98 -27.26
N GLY A 11 -20.25 17.97 -27.62
CA GLY A 11 -19.65 18.90 -26.67
C GLY A 11 -20.68 19.81 -26.01
N MET A 12 -20.52 19.99 -24.70
CA MET A 12 -20.87 21.23 -24.00
C MET A 12 -19.78 21.50 -22.98
N ALA A 13 -19.25 22.72 -23.03
CA ALA A 13 -18.25 23.24 -22.10
C ALA A 13 -18.81 23.27 -20.68
N GLY A 14 -18.26 22.41 -19.82
CA GLY A 14 -18.32 22.54 -18.38
C GLY A 14 -16.89 22.36 -17.88
N SER A 15 -16.41 23.22 -16.98
CA SER A 15 -15.03 23.17 -16.50
C SER A 15 -14.68 21.76 -16.02
N GLU A 16 -13.82 21.09 -16.79
CA GLU A 16 -13.31 19.80 -16.41
C GLU A 16 -12.33 20.04 -15.26
N PHE A 17 -12.83 19.96 -14.02
CA PHE A 17 -11.98 19.84 -12.86
C PHE A 17 -11.12 18.60 -13.10
N LYS A 18 -9.87 18.83 -13.54
CA LYS A 18 -8.86 17.77 -13.71
C LYS A 18 -8.83 17.00 -12.40
N SER A 19 -9.46 15.83 -12.39
CA SER A 19 -9.46 14.96 -11.22
C SER A 19 -7.99 14.67 -10.90
N PRO A 20 -7.53 14.83 -9.64
CA PRO A 20 -6.19 14.42 -9.28
C PRO A 20 -5.99 12.97 -9.70
N ARG A 21 -4.78 12.64 -10.18
CA ARG A 21 -4.42 11.29 -10.64
C ARG A 21 -4.95 10.27 -9.63
N ARG A 22 -5.71 9.27 -10.11
CA ARG A 22 -6.29 8.24 -9.24
C ARG A 22 -5.18 7.62 -8.39
N PRO A 23 -5.32 7.59 -7.06
CA PRO A 23 -4.39 6.86 -6.21
C PRO A 23 -4.30 5.40 -6.66
N ARG A 24 -3.08 4.86 -6.72
CA ARG A 24 -2.85 3.47 -7.13
C ARG A 24 -3.64 2.52 -6.23
N GLY A 25 -4.40 1.62 -6.84
CA GLY A 25 -5.20 0.63 -6.10
C GLY A 25 -6.57 1.12 -5.62
N SER A 26 -7.05 2.28 -6.05
CA SER A 26 -8.39 2.77 -5.73
C SER A 26 -9.38 2.67 -6.90
N THR A 27 -10.66 2.48 -6.58
CA THR A 27 -11.79 2.57 -7.52
C THR A 27 -12.49 3.91 -7.36
N LYS A 28 -12.87 4.57 -8.47
CA LYS A 28 -13.65 5.81 -8.44
C LYS A 28 -15.14 5.49 -8.61
N PHE A 29 -15.93 5.83 -7.61
CA PHE A 29 -17.39 5.90 -7.73
C PHE A 29 -17.81 7.33 -8.08
N SER A 30 -18.78 7.49 -8.97
CA SER A 30 -19.31 8.81 -9.36
C SER A 30 -20.80 8.69 -9.64
N ALA A 31 -21.58 9.67 -9.14
CA ALA A 31 -22.99 9.82 -9.40
C ALA A 31 -23.31 11.30 -9.64
N THR A 32 -24.19 11.59 -10.57
CA THR A 32 -24.62 12.95 -10.92
C THR A 32 -26.13 13.04 -10.82
N ILE A 33 -26.64 14.05 -10.11
CA ILE A 33 -28.07 14.30 -9.95
C ILE A 33 -28.37 15.78 -10.21
N LYS A 34 -29.49 16.06 -10.89
CA LYS A 34 -30.02 17.43 -11.03
C LYS A 34 -30.93 17.72 -9.84
N LEU A 35 -30.75 18.87 -9.20
CA LEU A 35 -31.53 19.25 -8.03
C LEU A 35 -32.27 20.56 -8.24
N GLY A 36 -33.55 20.55 -7.83
CA GLY A 36 -34.34 21.77 -7.72
C GLY A 36 -33.86 22.65 -6.57
N ALA A 37 -34.22 23.93 -6.61
CA ALA A 37 -33.87 24.90 -5.58
C ALA A 37 -34.33 24.43 -4.19
N LEU A 38 -33.50 24.69 -3.17
CA LEU A 38 -33.78 24.41 -1.75
C LEU A 38 -34.03 22.92 -1.41
N LYS A 39 -33.71 21.99 -2.31
CA LYS A 39 -33.81 20.55 -2.04
C LYS A 39 -32.50 20.01 -1.46
N GLN A 40 -32.63 19.04 -0.56
CA GLN A 40 -31.51 18.32 0.04
C GLN A 40 -31.38 16.92 -0.57
N VAL A 41 -30.15 16.40 -0.62
CA VAL A 41 -29.87 15.03 -1.07
C VAL A 41 -28.97 14.35 -0.08
N LEU A 42 -29.27 13.08 0.18
CA LEU A 42 -28.43 12.17 0.92
C LEU A 42 -27.83 11.12 -0.02
N PHE A 43 -26.50 11.05 -0.08
CA PHE A 43 -25.79 9.98 -0.76
C PHE A 43 -25.31 8.96 0.27
N LYS A 44 -25.70 7.68 0.10
CA LYS A 44 -25.24 6.58 0.95
C LYS A 44 -24.53 5.54 0.09
N VAL A 45 -23.24 5.33 0.36
CA VAL A 45 -22.42 4.34 -0.32
C VAL A 45 -22.01 3.28 0.69
N ARG A 46 -22.19 2.01 0.33
CA ARG A 46 -21.75 0.85 1.13
C ARG A 46 -20.91 -0.06 0.25
N TYR A 47 -19.76 -0.44 0.75
CA TYR A 47 -18.88 -1.42 0.13
C TYR A 47 -18.28 -2.33 1.19
N GLN A 48 -17.69 -3.44 0.75
CA GLN A 48 -16.99 -4.39 1.61
C GLN A 48 -15.65 -4.70 1.00
N GLU A 49 -14.64 -4.90 1.85
CA GLU A 49 -13.32 -5.34 1.44
C GLU A 49 -12.77 -6.36 2.43
N LEU A 50 -11.89 -7.24 1.94
CA LEU A 50 -11.10 -8.13 2.78
C LEU A 50 -9.72 -7.48 3.01
N LEU A 51 -9.47 -7.02 4.24
CA LEU A 51 -8.18 -6.47 4.62
C LEU A 51 -7.09 -7.54 4.53
N LYS A 52 -5.98 -7.20 3.87
CA LYS A 52 -4.83 -8.11 3.71
C LYS A 52 -3.73 -7.74 4.69
N ARG A 53 -3.24 -8.74 5.44
CA ARG A 53 -2.10 -8.55 6.34
C ARG A 53 -0.82 -8.45 5.53
N LYS A 54 -0.05 -7.38 5.73
CA LYS A 54 1.28 -7.18 5.12
C LYS A 54 2.26 -6.69 6.18
N LEU A 55 3.46 -7.29 6.20
CA LEU A 55 4.50 -6.95 7.18
C LEU A 55 4.01 -6.94 8.64
N GLY A 56 3.05 -7.81 8.97
CA GLY A 56 2.47 -7.93 10.31
C GLY A 56 1.26 -7.02 10.61
N PHE A 57 0.89 -6.12 9.71
CA PHE A 57 -0.18 -5.14 9.92
C PHE A 57 -1.32 -5.26 8.93
N TYR A 58 -2.49 -4.81 9.34
CA TYR A 58 -3.61 -4.46 8.49
C TYR A 58 -3.64 -2.93 8.35
N GLU A 59 -3.89 -2.44 7.14
CA GLU A 59 -4.16 -1.02 6.88
C GLU A 59 -5.54 -0.89 6.24
N HIS A 60 -6.43 -0.16 6.90
CA HIS A 60 -7.65 0.34 6.26
C HIS A 60 -7.39 1.77 5.78
N ILE A 61 -7.66 2.04 4.50
CA ILE A 61 -7.27 3.26 3.81
C ILE A 61 -8.51 3.94 3.25
N LEU A 62 -8.71 5.21 3.60
CA LEU A 62 -9.75 6.05 3.05
C LEU A 62 -9.16 7.28 2.37
N TYR A 63 -9.54 7.50 1.12
CA TYR A 63 -9.17 8.70 0.37
C TYR A 63 -10.19 9.81 0.63
N ILE A 64 -9.71 10.92 1.18
CA ILE A 64 -10.50 12.10 1.49
C ILE A 64 -10.18 13.16 0.44
N ASN A 65 -11.18 13.53 -0.34
CA ASN A 65 -11.11 14.69 -1.22
C ASN A 65 -12.52 15.26 -1.44
N PRO A 66 -13.01 16.12 -0.53
CA PRO A 66 -14.34 16.67 -0.62
C PRO A 66 -14.47 17.78 -1.68
N CYS A 67 -13.37 18.21 -2.30
CA CYS A 67 -13.25 19.35 -3.24
C CYS A 67 -13.67 20.73 -2.68
N ARG A 68 -14.31 20.78 -1.51
CA ARG A 68 -14.75 21.99 -0.80
C ARG A 68 -14.76 21.74 0.71
N PRO A 69 -14.72 22.81 1.54
CA PRO A 69 -14.83 22.66 2.99
C PRO A 69 -16.15 21.98 3.40
N ILE A 70 -16.08 21.12 4.42
CA ILE A 70 -17.23 20.44 5.01
C ILE A 70 -17.32 20.87 6.48
N ASN A 71 -18.48 21.42 6.88
CA ASN A 71 -18.69 21.93 8.24
C ASN A 71 -18.76 20.81 9.30
N ASP A 72 -19.38 19.69 8.93
CA ASP A 72 -19.57 18.53 9.81
C ASP A 72 -19.01 17.28 9.13
N MET A 73 -17.72 17.04 9.36
CA MET A 73 -17.02 15.88 8.86
C MET A 73 -16.60 15.00 10.03
N SER A 74 -16.91 13.71 9.95
CA SER A 74 -16.40 12.72 10.88
C SER A 74 -16.10 11.41 10.17
N ILE A 75 -15.09 10.69 10.66
CA ILE A 75 -14.80 9.32 10.26
C ILE A 75 -14.82 8.48 11.54
N GLU A 76 -15.68 7.47 11.56
CA GLU A 76 -15.76 6.52 12.64
C GLU A 76 -15.35 5.13 12.14
N VAL A 77 -14.38 4.52 12.81
CA VAL A 77 -13.92 3.15 12.51
C VAL A 77 -14.09 2.30 13.75
N TYR A 78 -14.78 1.17 13.59
CA TYR A 78 -15.03 0.20 14.63
C TYR A 78 -14.26 -1.08 14.29
N ILE A 79 -13.30 -1.45 15.14
CA ILE A 79 -12.51 -2.67 14.98
C ILE A 79 -12.99 -3.69 16.01
N THR A 80 -13.33 -4.89 15.52
CA THR A 80 -13.64 -6.06 16.35
C THR A 80 -12.80 -7.21 15.86
N GLU A 81 -11.99 -7.78 16.74
CA GLU A 81 -11.09 -8.88 16.43
C GLU A 81 -11.35 -10.08 17.34
N SER A 82 -11.07 -11.27 16.83
CA SER A 82 -11.15 -12.52 17.60
C SER A 82 -10.07 -12.59 18.69
N ASN A 83 -8.94 -11.92 18.48
CA ASN A 83 -7.81 -11.86 19.38
C ASN A 83 -7.37 -10.42 19.71
N LYS A 84 -6.42 -10.26 20.63
CA LYS A 84 -5.99 -8.95 21.13
C LYS A 84 -5.44 -8.05 20.02
N ILE A 85 -5.86 -6.80 19.98
CA ILE A 85 -5.26 -5.74 19.17
C ILE A 85 -3.98 -5.27 19.88
N ASN A 86 -2.82 -5.64 19.35
CA ASN A 86 -1.53 -5.33 19.96
C ASN A 86 -1.07 -3.90 19.63
N ILE A 87 -1.13 -3.54 18.36
CA ILE A 87 -0.73 -2.21 17.87
C ILE A 87 -1.95 -1.61 17.18
N LEU A 88 -2.21 -0.33 17.44
CA LEU A 88 -3.21 0.47 16.72
C LEU A 88 -2.65 1.87 16.60
N GLN A 89 -2.51 2.33 15.37
CA GLN A 89 -1.98 3.63 15.02
C GLN A 89 -2.87 4.25 13.95
N VAL A 90 -3.08 5.54 14.09
CA VAL A 90 -3.80 6.36 13.11
C VAL A 90 -2.92 7.56 12.83
N PRO A 91 -2.00 7.47 11.84
CA PRO A 91 -1.08 8.57 11.54
C PRO A 91 -1.83 9.81 11.03
N PRO A 92 -1.17 10.99 11.03
CA PRO A 92 -1.65 12.16 10.29
C PRO A 92 -2.00 11.82 8.85
N LEU A 93 -2.90 12.59 8.24
CA LEU A 93 -3.31 12.36 6.85
C LEU A 93 -2.09 12.32 5.93
N ARG A 94 -1.94 11.22 5.17
CA ARG A 94 -0.84 11.10 4.21
C ARG A 94 -1.17 11.92 2.96
N SER A 95 -0.17 12.57 2.38
CA SER A 95 -0.32 13.22 1.08
C SER A 95 -0.59 12.19 -0.02
N VAL A 96 -1.43 12.53 -1.00
CA VAL A 96 -1.71 11.69 -2.18
C VAL A 96 -0.47 11.53 -3.06
N ASN A 97 0.43 12.52 -3.06
CA ASN A 97 1.71 12.48 -3.76
C ASN A 97 2.84 12.81 -2.78
N PRO A 98 3.28 11.84 -1.96
CA PRO A 98 4.33 12.09 -0.99
C PRO A 98 5.67 12.31 -1.71
N SER A 99 6.27 13.49 -1.49
CA SER A 99 7.65 13.78 -1.93
C SER A 99 8.70 13.01 -1.14
N VAL A 100 8.34 12.57 0.07
CA VAL A 100 9.19 11.87 1.05
C VAL A 100 8.39 10.69 1.63
N PRO A 101 9.01 9.53 1.90
CA PRO A 101 8.34 8.45 2.64
C PRO A 101 7.77 8.96 3.97
N VAL A 102 6.46 8.84 4.16
CA VAL A 102 5.81 9.25 5.41
C VAL A 102 6.19 8.26 6.50
N GLN A 103 6.84 8.72 7.57
CA GLN A 103 7.04 7.92 8.76
C GLN A 103 5.77 8.01 9.63
N ASP A 104 5.07 6.89 9.78
CA ASP A 104 3.87 6.77 10.63
C ASP A 104 4.26 6.65 12.11
N SER A 105 5.06 7.60 12.62
CA SER A 105 5.64 7.51 13.97
C SER A 105 4.72 8.02 15.07
N ALA A 106 3.77 8.88 14.74
CA ALA A 106 2.87 9.53 15.69
C ALA A 106 1.41 9.31 15.30
N ASN A 107 0.53 9.27 16.30
CA ASN A 107 -0.91 9.34 16.06
C ASN A 107 -1.32 10.78 15.71
N ASN A 108 -2.36 10.88 14.89
CA ASN A 108 -3.01 12.13 14.54
C ASN A 108 -3.68 12.74 15.78
N SER A 109 -3.40 14.02 16.05
CA SER A 109 -3.95 14.76 17.20
C SER A 109 -5.46 14.95 17.16
N ASP A 110 -6.03 14.90 15.95
CA ASP A 110 -7.48 15.07 15.73
C ASP A 110 -8.25 13.73 15.82
N VAL A 111 -7.56 12.67 16.27
CA VAL A 111 -8.11 11.33 16.40
C VAL A 111 -8.24 10.96 17.88
N GLU A 112 -9.45 10.56 18.26
CA GLU A 112 -9.72 9.91 19.53
C GLU A 112 -9.77 8.39 19.34
N ILE A 113 -9.03 7.65 20.18
CA ILE A 113 -9.03 6.18 20.18
C ILE A 113 -9.54 5.69 21.53
N VAL A 114 -10.71 5.07 21.52
CA VAL A 114 -11.30 4.40 22.68
C VAL A 114 -11.14 2.89 22.52
N ARG A 115 -10.66 2.20 23.56
CA ARG A 115 -10.52 0.73 23.56
C ARG A 115 -11.39 0.10 24.65
N PRO A 116 -12.67 -0.22 24.35
CA PRO A 116 -13.56 -0.84 25.33
C PRO A 116 -13.04 -2.19 25.86
N SER A 117 -12.25 -2.91 25.05
CA SER A 117 -11.56 -4.13 25.49
C SER A 117 -10.25 -4.32 24.71
N LYS A 118 -9.50 -5.37 25.06
CA LYS A 118 -8.31 -5.77 24.31
C LYS A 118 -8.59 -6.18 22.86
N LYS A 119 -9.86 -6.45 22.49
CA LYS A 119 -10.29 -6.94 21.18
C LYS A 119 -11.13 -5.93 20.39
N LEU A 120 -11.51 -4.82 21.04
CA LEU A 120 -12.41 -3.81 20.49
C LEU A 120 -11.70 -2.45 20.48
N ALA A 121 -11.85 -1.71 19.38
CA ALA A 121 -11.44 -0.32 19.32
C ALA A 121 -12.47 0.51 18.55
N LYS A 122 -12.73 1.71 19.04
CA LYS A 122 -13.46 2.76 18.34
C LYS A 122 -12.49 3.90 18.06
N ILE A 123 -12.34 4.25 16.79
CA ILE A 123 -11.56 5.39 16.32
C ILE A 123 -12.53 6.44 15.83
N THR A 124 -12.37 7.67 16.31
CA THR A 124 -13.17 8.81 15.87
C THR A 124 -12.22 9.91 15.41
N TYR A 125 -12.28 10.25 14.13
CA TYR A 125 -11.55 11.40 13.56
C TYR A 125 -12.52 12.54 13.32
N ARG A 126 -12.19 13.73 13.85
CA ARG A 126 -12.93 14.97 13.62
C ARG A 126 -11.94 16.09 13.30
N PRO A 127 -11.77 16.45 12.02
CA PRO A 127 -10.85 17.54 11.67
C PRO A 127 -11.33 18.87 12.27
N PRO A 128 -10.40 19.79 12.59
CA PRO A 128 -10.73 21.10 13.14
C PRO A 128 -11.57 21.92 12.15
N ARG A 129 -12.58 22.62 12.68
CA ARG A 129 -13.51 23.44 11.91
C ARG A 129 -12.89 24.80 11.57
N LYS A 130 -12.08 24.85 10.50
CA LYS A 130 -11.36 26.07 10.09
C LYS A 130 -11.76 26.64 8.71
N ASN A 131 -12.90 26.23 8.12
CA ASN A 131 -13.26 26.56 6.73
C ASN A 131 -12.20 26.13 5.69
N GLU A 132 -11.29 25.24 6.07
CA GLU A 132 -10.25 24.68 5.22
C GLU A 132 -10.74 23.39 4.55
N VAL A 133 -10.22 23.12 3.35
CA VAL A 133 -10.44 21.84 2.68
C VAL A 133 -9.54 20.81 3.35
N VAL A 134 -10.15 19.79 3.94
CA VAL A 134 -9.44 18.63 4.48
C VAL A 134 -9.33 17.59 3.37
N ASP A 135 -8.13 17.36 2.86
CA ASP A 135 -7.84 16.32 1.88
C ASP A 135 -6.64 15.46 2.29
N GLY A 136 -6.53 14.28 1.69
CA GLY A 136 -5.44 13.35 1.95
C GLY A 136 -5.90 11.91 2.12
N ILE A 137 -5.03 11.09 2.69
CA ILE A 137 -5.26 9.67 2.89
C ILE A 137 -5.33 9.41 4.39
N PHE A 138 -6.51 9.03 4.87
CA PHE A 138 -6.72 8.57 6.24
C PHE A 138 -6.41 7.08 6.32
N VAL A 139 -5.60 6.69 7.30
CA VAL A 139 -5.12 5.32 7.46
C VAL A 139 -5.32 4.86 8.88
N VAL A 140 -5.96 3.72 9.06
CA VAL A 140 -5.97 3.00 10.34
C VAL A 140 -5.08 1.78 10.18
N LYS A 141 -3.96 1.79 10.90
CA LYS A 141 -2.97 0.72 10.88
C LYS A 141 -3.02 -0.04 12.20
N TYR A 142 -3.26 -1.34 12.14
CA TYR A 142 -3.33 -2.14 13.35
C TYR A 142 -2.75 -3.54 13.17
N SER A 143 -2.41 -4.17 14.29
CA SER A 143 -1.93 -5.55 14.32
C SER A 143 -2.67 -6.33 15.38
N VAL A 144 -2.99 -7.58 15.04
CA VAL A 144 -3.63 -8.54 15.92
C VAL A 144 -2.56 -9.48 16.47
N ALA A 145 -2.64 -9.76 17.77
CA ALA A 145 -1.81 -10.74 18.44
C ALA A 145 -1.91 -12.09 17.75
N GLN A 146 -0.76 -12.72 17.55
CA GLN A 146 -0.72 -14.11 17.10
C GLN A 146 -1.08 -14.99 18.29
N LYS A 147 -1.70 -16.14 18.03
CA LYS A 147 -1.90 -17.17 19.06
C LYS A 147 -0.63 -18.01 19.12
N GLU A 148 -0.22 -18.37 20.33
CA GLU A 148 1.03 -19.09 20.59
C GLU A 148 1.10 -20.50 19.96
N LYS A 149 -0.03 -21.05 19.49
CA LYS A 149 -0.12 -22.38 18.88
C LYS A 149 -0.13 -22.30 17.36
N TYR A 150 0.66 -23.16 16.72
CA TYR A 150 0.82 -23.31 15.26
C TYR A 150 -0.45 -23.68 14.47
N THR A 151 -1.59 -23.83 15.12
CA THR A 151 -2.84 -24.31 14.49
C THR A 151 -3.58 -23.23 13.70
N GLY A 152 -3.17 -21.96 13.82
CA GLY A 152 -3.94 -20.83 13.34
C GLY A 152 -5.25 -20.67 14.12
N GLU A 153 -6.18 -19.88 13.57
CA GLU A 153 -7.49 -19.62 14.15
C GLU A 153 -8.60 -19.92 13.15
N ILE A 154 -9.56 -20.76 13.56
CA ILE A 154 -10.78 -21.01 12.78
C ILE A 154 -11.92 -20.29 13.47
N LEU A 155 -12.56 -19.38 12.73
CA LEU A 155 -13.82 -18.74 13.12
C LEU A 155 -14.94 -19.37 12.29
N SER A 156 -16.00 -19.84 12.93
CA SER A 156 -17.17 -20.40 12.24
C SER A 156 -18.44 -19.65 12.63
N SER A 157 -19.30 -19.42 11.64
CA SER A 157 -20.62 -18.81 11.84
C SER A 157 -21.54 -19.18 10.68
N ASN A 158 -22.78 -19.57 11.00
CA ASN A 158 -23.86 -19.84 10.02
C ASN A 158 -23.47 -20.81 8.88
N GLY A 159 -22.71 -21.86 9.18
CA GLY A 159 -22.25 -22.84 8.18
C GLY A 159 -21.04 -22.41 7.35
N TYR A 160 -20.52 -21.20 7.57
CA TYR A 160 -19.27 -20.72 6.98
C TYR A 160 -18.15 -20.76 8.00
N PHE A 161 -16.91 -20.82 7.51
CA PHE A 161 -15.73 -20.65 8.35
C PHE A 161 -14.65 -19.83 7.64
N VAL A 162 -13.80 -19.20 8.44
CA VAL A 162 -12.57 -18.54 8.00
C VAL A 162 -11.42 -19.11 8.82
N HIS A 163 -10.38 -19.58 8.14
CA HIS A 163 -9.17 -20.08 8.77
C HIS A 163 -8.02 -19.09 8.58
N TYR A 164 -7.64 -18.39 9.65
CA TYR A 164 -6.47 -17.53 9.69
C TYR A 164 -5.25 -18.35 10.07
N PHE A 165 -4.38 -18.61 9.11
CA PHE A 165 -3.12 -19.31 9.35
C PHE A 165 -1.94 -18.34 9.34
N ILE A 166 -1.41 -18.06 10.54
CA ILE A 166 -0.26 -17.20 10.76
C ILE A 166 0.69 -17.96 11.69
N PRO A 167 1.65 -18.73 11.15
CA PRO A 167 2.59 -19.48 11.97
C PRO A 167 3.55 -18.52 12.68
N GLU A 168 3.75 -18.72 13.99
CA GLU A 168 4.76 -17.96 14.73
C GLU A 168 6.18 -18.40 14.38
N LYS A 169 7.12 -17.44 14.42
CA LYS A 169 8.57 -17.62 14.63
C LYS A 169 9.23 -18.79 13.89
N LEU A 170 8.85 -19.02 12.63
CA LEU A 170 9.59 -19.94 11.78
C LEU A 170 10.96 -19.34 11.50
N LYS A 171 12.01 -20.14 11.70
CA LYS A 171 13.35 -19.77 11.26
C LYS A 171 13.29 -19.50 9.75
N PRO A 172 13.73 -18.31 9.28
CA PRO A 172 13.76 -18.04 7.85
C PRO A 172 14.51 -19.15 7.11
N MET A 173 13.85 -19.74 6.11
CA MET A 173 14.47 -20.73 5.25
C MET A 173 15.52 -20.03 4.37
N LYS A 174 16.72 -20.61 4.29
CA LYS A 174 17.77 -20.15 3.38
C LYS A 174 17.27 -20.31 1.95
N LYS A 175 17.46 -19.27 1.13
CA LYS A 175 17.00 -19.23 -0.26
C LYS A 175 18.18 -19.03 -1.20
N ASP A 176 17.99 -19.53 -2.40
CA ASP A 176 18.75 -19.14 -3.58
C ASP A 176 17.97 -18.06 -4.32
N ILE A 177 18.55 -16.88 -4.47
CA ILE A 177 17.85 -15.72 -5.05
C ILE A 177 18.58 -15.27 -6.32
N LEU A 178 17.89 -15.35 -7.46
CA LEU A 178 18.38 -14.79 -8.72
C LEU A 178 17.61 -13.50 -9.03
N PHE A 179 18.32 -12.37 -9.07
CA PHE A 179 17.75 -11.09 -9.45
C PHE A 179 17.89 -10.90 -10.97
N LEU A 180 16.77 -10.70 -11.67
CA LEU A 180 16.75 -10.39 -13.10
C LEU A 180 16.56 -8.87 -13.27
N LEU A 181 17.56 -8.20 -13.85
CA LEU A 181 17.58 -6.75 -14.02
C LEU A 181 17.45 -6.41 -15.50
N ASP A 182 16.37 -5.70 -15.85
CA ASP A 182 16.22 -5.12 -17.19
C ASP A 182 17.16 -3.92 -17.33
N THR A 183 18.03 -3.94 -18.34
CA THR A 183 18.91 -2.81 -18.71
C THR A 183 18.65 -2.29 -20.13
N SER A 184 17.48 -2.60 -20.70
CA SER A 184 17.04 -2.05 -21.98
C SER A 184 17.06 -0.51 -21.99
N SER A 185 17.08 0.07 -23.18
CA SER A 185 17.06 1.53 -23.36
C SER A 185 15.86 2.21 -22.71
N SER A 186 14.76 1.47 -22.49
CA SER A 186 13.57 1.97 -21.79
C SER A 186 13.78 2.29 -20.30
N MET A 187 14.89 1.80 -19.73
CA MET A 187 15.27 1.98 -18.33
C MET A 187 16.09 3.24 -18.08
N ILE A 188 16.51 3.95 -19.13
CA ILE A 188 17.35 5.16 -19.05
C ILE A 188 16.70 6.22 -18.13
N GLY A 189 17.55 6.88 -17.33
CA GLY A 189 17.16 7.91 -16.38
C GLY A 189 16.61 7.36 -15.07
N ARG A 190 15.54 7.98 -14.56
CA ARG A 190 15.02 7.76 -13.21
C ARG A 190 14.76 6.30 -12.84
N LYS A 191 14.32 5.46 -13.80
CA LYS A 191 14.03 4.04 -13.53
C LYS A 191 15.30 3.28 -13.14
N THR A 192 16.43 3.57 -13.79
CA THR A 192 17.71 2.94 -13.43
C THR A 192 18.22 3.42 -12.07
N ASP A 193 18.07 4.69 -11.75
CA ASP A 193 18.47 5.20 -10.42
C ASP A 193 17.65 4.55 -9.30
N GLN A 194 16.34 4.36 -9.54
CA GLN A 194 15.45 3.63 -8.64
C GLN A 194 15.84 2.15 -8.53
N LEU A 195 16.18 1.49 -9.65
CA LEU A 195 16.65 0.11 -9.67
C LEU A 195 17.92 -0.07 -8.84
N ARG A 196 18.95 0.76 -9.07
CA ARG A 196 20.22 0.71 -8.34
C ARG A 196 20.03 0.96 -6.84
N SER A 197 19.20 1.95 -6.50
CA SER A 197 18.86 2.26 -5.11
C SER A 197 18.13 1.10 -4.43
N ALA A 198 17.14 0.50 -5.10
CA ALA A 198 16.41 -0.65 -4.59
C ALA A 198 17.31 -1.87 -4.41
N MET A 199 18.17 -2.18 -5.39
CA MET A 199 19.13 -3.29 -5.30
C MET A 199 20.10 -3.12 -4.14
N LYS A 200 20.55 -1.88 -3.87
CA LYS A 200 21.37 -1.57 -2.69
C LYS A 200 20.65 -1.91 -1.38
N LEU A 201 19.38 -1.53 -1.25
CA LEU A 201 18.58 -1.85 -0.06
C LEU A 201 18.38 -3.37 0.08
N ILE A 202 17.93 -4.03 -0.99
CA ILE A 202 17.67 -5.47 -0.99
C ILE A 202 18.93 -6.27 -0.63
N LEU A 203 20.08 -5.98 -1.24
CA LEU A 203 21.32 -6.71 -0.98
C LEU A 203 21.90 -6.45 0.42
N ASN A 204 21.59 -5.30 1.03
CA ASN A 204 21.91 -5.01 2.43
C ASN A 204 21.02 -5.77 3.41
N ASP A 205 19.76 -6.03 3.04
CA ASP A 205 18.79 -6.76 3.87
C ASP A 205 18.92 -8.29 3.74
N LEU A 206 19.68 -8.79 2.75
CA LEU A 206 20.02 -10.21 2.66
C LEU A 206 20.80 -10.67 3.89
N THR A 207 20.50 -11.88 4.35
CA THR A 207 21.02 -12.45 5.59
C THR A 207 22.13 -13.46 5.34
N GLY A 208 22.97 -13.67 6.37
CA GLY A 208 24.05 -14.65 6.31
C GLY A 208 23.55 -16.07 6.02
N GLY A 209 24.11 -16.70 4.99
CA GLY A 209 23.82 -18.09 4.61
C GLY A 209 22.89 -18.26 3.40
N GLU A 210 22.37 -17.17 2.83
CA GLU A 210 21.67 -17.16 1.54
C GLU A 210 22.68 -17.14 0.38
N ARG A 211 22.32 -17.75 -0.76
CA ARG A 211 23.10 -17.57 -1.99
C ARG A 211 22.32 -16.66 -2.92
N PHE A 212 23.03 -15.80 -3.63
CA PHE A 212 22.42 -14.92 -4.60
C PHE A 212 23.26 -14.84 -5.88
N ASN A 213 22.60 -14.40 -6.95
CA ASN A 213 23.26 -13.97 -8.18
C ASN A 213 22.40 -12.90 -8.85
N VAL A 214 23.00 -12.18 -9.78
CA VAL A 214 22.32 -11.15 -10.57
C VAL A 214 22.52 -11.46 -12.03
N LEU A 215 21.42 -11.47 -12.76
CA LEU A 215 21.35 -11.59 -14.20
C LEU A 215 20.85 -10.27 -14.77
N ASP A 216 21.71 -9.59 -15.51
CA ASP A 216 21.30 -8.49 -16.35
C ASP A 216 20.80 -9.04 -17.69
N PHE A 217 19.64 -8.56 -18.13
CA PHE A 217 19.10 -8.84 -19.45
C PHE A 217 18.76 -7.57 -20.24
N SER A 218 19.18 -7.59 -21.50
CA SER A 218 18.71 -6.69 -22.56
C SER A 218 18.72 -7.46 -23.89
N HIS A 219 19.56 -7.10 -24.87
CA HIS A 219 19.84 -7.92 -26.05
C HIS A 219 20.70 -9.15 -25.74
N LYS A 220 21.40 -9.13 -24.60
CA LYS A 220 22.24 -10.24 -24.12
C LYS A 220 21.91 -10.52 -22.66
N LEU A 221 22.21 -11.75 -22.26
CA LEU A 221 22.16 -12.21 -20.88
C LEU A 221 23.57 -12.17 -20.30
N VAL A 222 23.76 -11.44 -19.19
CA VAL A 222 25.06 -11.36 -18.53
C VAL A 222 24.89 -11.58 -17.04
N PHE A 223 25.54 -12.61 -16.53
CA PHE A 223 25.59 -12.87 -15.10
C PHE A 223 26.72 -12.08 -14.44
N TRP A 224 26.49 -11.62 -13.22
CA TRP A 224 27.56 -11.09 -12.35
C TRP A 224 28.58 -12.19 -12.00
N ARG A 225 28.10 -13.38 -11.63
CA ARG A 225 28.93 -14.57 -11.37
C ARG A 225 28.44 -15.78 -12.17
N PRO A 226 29.33 -16.70 -12.59
CA PRO A 226 28.91 -17.90 -13.32
C PRO A 226 27.99 -18.84 -12.54
N LYS A 227 28.02 -18.77 -11.20
CA LYS A 227 27.21 -19.61 -10.31
C LYS A 227 26.66 -18.82 -9.13
N MET A 228 25.63 -19.38 -8.50
CA MET A 228 25.10 -18.87 -7.24
C MET A 228 26.22 -18.69 -6.22
N THR A 229 26.29 -17.49 -5.65
CA THR A 229 27.39 -17.07 -4.78
C THR A 229 26.85 -16.79 -3.38
N LEU A 230 27.55 -17.30 -2.36
CA LEU A 230 27.15 -17.07 -0.98
C LEU A 230 27.18 -15.58 -0.63
N TRP A 231 26.17 -15.12 0.10
CA TRP A 231 26.17 -13.78 0.65
C TRP A 231 27.35 -13.59 1.62
N SER A 232 28.12 -12.53 1.39
CA SER A 232 29.17 -12.02 2.28
C SER A 232 29.32 -10.52 2.00
N GLU A 233 29.85 -9.76 2.96
CA GLU A 233 30.06 -8.32 2.79
C GLU A 233 30.93 -8.01 1.55
N LYS A 234 31.94 -8.85 1.29
CA LYS A 234 32.79 -8.76 0.10
C LYS A 234 31.99 -8.97 -1.20
N ASN A 235 31.22 -10.06 -1.27
CA ASN A 235 30.43 -10.41 -2.45
C ASN A 235 29.30 -9.41 -2.70
N LYS A 236 28.67 -8.91 -1.64
CA LYS A 236 27.67 -7.84 -1.70
C LYS A 236 28.24 -6.57 -2.33
N ASN A 237 29.37 -6.09 -1.80
CA ASN A 237 29.98 -4.85 -2.29
C ASN A 237 30.54 -4.99 -3.71
N ASP A 238 31.07 -6.16 -4.07
CA ASP A 238 31.48 -6.49 -5.44
C ASP A 238 30.28 -6.50 -6.41
N CYS A 239 29.18 -7.14 -6.05
CA CYS A 239 27.95 -7.15 -6.84
C CYS A 239 27.38 -5.73 -7.01
N LEU A 240 27.38 -4.91 -5.97
CA LEU A 240 26.88 -3.54 -6.06
C LEU A 240 27.72 -2.68 -7.01
N LYS A 241 29.05 -2.83 -6.98
CA LYS A 241 29.94 -2.18 -7.96
C LYS A 241 29.59 -2.63 -9.38
N TRP A 242 29.41 -3.94 -9.58
CA TRP A 242 29.04 -4.50 -10.88
C TRP A 242 27.71 -3.93 -11.39
N ILE A 243 26.66 -3.88 -10.56
CA ILE A 243 25.35 -3.30 -10.92
C ILE A 243 25.47 -1.83 -11.32
N ASN A 244 26.24 -1.04 -10.56
CA ASN A 244 26.38 0.40 -10.82
C ASN A 244 27.16 0.70 -12.10
N GLN A 245 28.02 -0.22 -12.55
CA GLN A 245 28.82 -0.10 -13.77
C GLN A 245 28.10 -0.65 -15.02
N ARG A 246 26.92 -1.26 -14.90
CA ARG A 246 26.20 -1.80 -16.07
C ARG A 246 25.77 -0.69 -17.02
N PRO A 247 26.09 -0.82 -18.32
CA PRO A 247 25.58 0.10 -19.34
C PRO A 247 24.06 -0.07 -19.48
N ILE A 248 23.37 1.02 -19.79
CA ILE A 248 21.92 1.04 -20.03
C ILE A 248 21.70 1.26 -21.52
N GLY A 249 20.77 0.51 -22.12
CA GLY A 249 20.64 0.42 -23.56
C GLY A 249 21.54 -0.68 -24.06
N GLY A 250 20.95 -1.69 -24.68
CA GLY A 250 21.74 -2.75 -25.30
C GLY A 250 22.63 -2.14 -26.39
N ILE A 251 23.90 -2.53 -26.40
CA ILE A 251 24.80 -2.33 -27.53
C ILE A 251 24.72 -3.58 -28.40
#